data_AF-A0A7S1YU10-F1
#
_entry.id   AF-A0A7S1YU10-F1
#
_cell.length_a   1.000
_cell.length_b   1.000
_cell.length_c   1.000
_cell.angle_alpha   90.00
_cell.angle_beta   90.00
_cell.angle_gamma   90.00
#
_symmetry.space_group_name_H-M   'P 1'
#
loop_
_entity.id
_entity.type
_entity.pdbx_description
1 polymer ?
#
loop_
_entity_poly.entity_id
_entity_poly.type
_entity_poly.pdbx_seq_one_letter_code
_entity_poly.pdbx_strand_id
1 'polypeptide(L)'
;WDEGRKPRRRARRTAGAKAKRGTTHAAALNRPYESAVVALRAYHSLHGDLAMPRRFPVPSTKEYPKDWHGIDLAKTVYNMSWWQNHVRSHPSRVAELNSIGFVWERLQPEWNLVLEALVTYSSLHDGDVMVPNSFVVPHGNERWPKATWGVPLGNCVHRIRIRNDFLRGGETASSRRAQLDGLGFVWDVN
;
A
#
# COMPACT_ATOMS: atom_id res chain seq x y z
N TRP A 1 -13.72 -55.54 -43.79
CA TRP A 1 -13.02 -54.26 -43.60
C TRP A 1 -14.00 -53.14 -43.82
N ASP A 2 -14.65 -52.64 -42.75
CA ASP A 2 -14.95 -51.22 -42.60
C ASP A 2 -15.45 -50.91 -41.18
N GLU A 3 -15.11 -49.72 -40.70
CA GLU A 3 -14.93 -49.33 -39.31
C GLU A 3 -16.21 -49.15 -38.47
N GLY A 4 -16.11 -49.57 -37.21
CA GLY A 4 -17.13 -49.37 -36.18
C GLY A 4 -17.30 -47.91 -35.74
N ARG A 5 -18.52 -47.38 -35.88
CA ARG A 5 -18.94 -46.13 -35.22
C ARG A 5 -19.40 -46.42 -33.78
N LYS A 6 -18.57 -46.03 -32.81
CA LYS A 6 -18.93 -45.98 -31.38
C LYS A 6 -19.88 -44.79 -31.08
N PRO A 7 -20.84 -44.93 -30.14
CA PRO A 7 -21.72 -43.85 -29.74
C PRO A 7 -21.01 -42.80 -28.87
N ARG A 8 -21.32 -41.52 -29.12
CA ARG A 8 -20.75 -40.34 -28.43
C ARG A 8 -21.17 -40.32 -26.96
N ARG A 9 -20.22 -40.60 -26.05
CA ARG A 9 -20.37 -40.39 -24.61
C ARG A 9 -20.47 -38.90 -24.29
N ARG A 10 -21.55 -38.50 -23.63
CA ARG A 10 -21.76 -37.16 -23.07
C ARG A 10 -20.74 -36.92 -21.96
N ALA A 11 -19.74 -36.07 -22.23
CA ALA A 11 -18.76 -35.67 -21.23
C ALA A 11 -19.45 -34.84 -20.14
N ARG A 12 -19.54 -35.42 -18.95
CA ARG A 12 -19.99 -34.78 -17.72
C ARG A 12 -18.93 -33.74 -17.34
N ARG A 13 -19.19 -32.46 -17.62
CA ARG A 13 -18.43 -31.32 -17.11
C ARG A 13 -18.44 -31.39 -15.58
N THR A 14 -17.35 -31.83 -14.98
CA THR A 14 -17.06 -31.60 -13.57
C THR A 14 -16.93 -30.09 -13.39
N ALA A 15 -17.88 -29.51 -12.66
CA ALA A 15 -17.77 -28.14 -12.18
C ALA A 15 -16.49 -28.04 -11.34
N GLY A 16 -15.50 -27.31 -11.86
CA GLY A 16 -14.34 -26.91 -11.07
C GLY A 16 -14.85 -26.18 -9.84
N ALA A 17 -14.56 -26.74 -8.67
CA ALA A 17 -14.79 -26.08 -7.40
C ALA A 17 -14.01 -24.76 -7.42
N LYS A 18 -14.73 -23.64 -7.55
CA LYS A 18 -14.19 -22.32 -7.25
C LYS A 18 -13.79 -22.36 -5.78
N ALA A 19 -12.49 -22.48 -5.52
CA ALA A 19 -11.91 -22.24 -4.22
C ALA A 19 -12.36 -20.84 -3.77
N LYS A 20 -13.21 -20.80 -2.74
CA LYS A 20 -13.66 -19.57 -2.10
C LYS A 20 -12.42 -18.88 -1.52
N ARG A 21 -11.89 -17.86 -2.20
CA ARG A 21 -10.99 -16.86 -1.60
C ARG A 21 -11.84 -16.03 -0.65
N GLY A 22 -12.00 -16.54 0.57
CA GLY A 22 -12.97 -16.02 1.52
C GLY A 22 -12.49 -16.16 2.96
N THR A 23 -11.23 -15.84 3.25
CA THR A 23 -10.74 -15.68 4.62
C THR A 23 -9.39 -14.97 4.59
N THR A 24 -9.32 -13.65 4.85
CA THR A 24 -8.10 -12.94 5.29
C THR A 24 -8.28 -11.41 5.21
N HIS A 25 -9.09 -10.81 6.08
CA HIS A 25 -8.99 -9.36 6.29
C HIS A 25 -8.89 -8.99 7.76
N ALA A 26 -9.69 -9.60 8.65
CA ALA A 26 -9.61 -9.33 10.09
C ALA A 26 -8.39 -10.02 10.77
N ALA A 27 -8.16 -11.31 10.50
CA ALA A 27 -7.07 -12.07 11.13
C ALA A 27 -5.65 -11.63 10.70
N ALA A 28 -5.51 -10.95 9.56
CA ALA A 28 -4.22 -10.48 9.06
C ALA A 28 -3.75 -9.18 9.75
N LEU A 29 -4.68 -8.39 10.32
CA LEU A 29 -4.40 -7.06 10.87
C LEU A 29 -4.00 -7.06 12.35
N ASN A 30 -4.21 -8.16 13.07
CA ASN A 30 -3.87 -8.28 14.50
C ASN A 30 -2.80 -9.35 14.73
N ARG A 31 -1.64 -9.20 14.07
CA ARG A 31 -0.48 -10.08 14.28
C ARG A 31 0.41 -9.56 15.40
N PRO A 32 0.98 -10.43 16.24
CA PRO A 32 1.86 -10.02 17.31
C PRO A 32 3.03 -9.19 16.81
N TYR A 33 3.37 -8.14 17.56
CA TYR A 33 4.48 -7.24 17.26
C TYR A 33 5.80 -8.00 17.06
N GLU A 34 6.12 -8.95 17.95
CA GLU A 34 7.38 -9.70 17.90
C GLU A 34 7.57 -10.45 16.56
N SER A 35 6.50 -11.08 16.06
CA SER A 35 6.54 -11.76 14.77
C SER A 35 6.73 -10.77 13.61
N ALA A 36 6.08 -9.60 13.67
CA ALA A 36 6.23 -8.55 12.66
C ALA A 36 7.67 -8.03 12.58
N VAL A 37 8.32 -7.83 13.73
CA VAL A 37 9.71 -7.35 13.77
C VAL A 37 10.68 -8.36 13.16
N VAL A 38 10.48 -9.67 13.39
CA VAL A 38 11.32 -10.70 12.74
C VAL A 38 11.17 -10.63 11.22
N ALA A 39 9.95 -10.47 10.70
CA ALA A 39 9.72 -10.32 9.27
C ALA A 39 10.35 -9.03 8.70
N LEU A 40 10.29 -7.91 9.44
CA LEU A 40 10.96 -6.66 9.06
C LEU A 40 12.48 -6.80 9.02
N ARG A 41 13.09 -7.43 10.03
CA ARG A 41 14.54 -7.69 10.06
C ARG A 41 14.97 -8.59 8.90
N ALA A 42 14.17 -9.61 8.56
CA ALA A 42 14.43 -10.46 7.40
C ALA A 42 14.40 -9.65 6.08
N TYR A 43 13.41 -8.77 5.91
CA TYR A 43 13.36 -7.88 4.76
C TYR A 43 14.59 -6.96 4.69
N HIS A 44 14.91 -6.26 5.78
CA HIS A 44 16.06 -5.37 5.85
C HIS A 44 17.37 -6.12 5.54
N SER A 45 17.55 -7.34 6.05
CA SER A 45 18.72 -8.16 5.76
C SER A 45 18.85 -8.54 4.27
N LEU A 46 17.74 -8.70 3.56
CA LEU A 46 17.72 -9.12 2.15
C LEU A 46 17.81 -7.93 1.18
N HIS A 47 17.31 -6.77 1.59
CA HIS A 47 17.14 -5.61 0.70
C HIS A 47 18.01 -4.41 1.09
N GLY A 48 18.58 -4.39 2.30
CA GLY A 48 19.46 -3.33 2.81
C GLY A 48 18.73 -2.13 3.44
N ASP A 49 17.41 -2.05 3.28
CA ASP A 49 16.57 -1.02 3.88
C ASP A 49 15.14 -1.54 4.18
N LEU A 50 14.27 -0.69 4.74
CA LEU A 50 12.84 -0.96 4.94
C LEU A 50 11.94 -0.18 3.96
N ALA A 51 12.46 0.21 2.79
CA ALA A 51 11.69 0.83 1.73
C ALA A 51 10.84 -0.23 0.96
N MET A 52 9.93 -0.89 1.68
CA MET A 52 9.13 -2.00 1.14
C MET A 52 8.17 -1.54 0.02
N PRO A 53 7.95 -2.32 -1.04
CA PRO A 53 6.84 -2.09 -1.96
C PRO A 53 5.50 -1.99 -1.23
N ARG A 54 4.54 -1.22 -1.76
CA ARG A 54 3.21 -1.04 -1.13
C ARG A 54 2.47 -2.36 -0.90
N ARG A 55 2.72 -3.34 -1.77
CA ARG A 55 2.29 -4.73 -1.60
C ARG A 55 3.53 -5.62 -1.61
N PHE A 56 3.83 -6.19 -0.47
CA PHE A 56 4.93 -7.14 -0.34
C PHE A 56 4.39 -8.43 0.29
N PRO A 57 3.81 -9.34 -0.51
CA PRO A 57 3.48 -10.67 -0.02
C PRO A 57 4.79 -11.38 0.32
N VAL A 58 4.98 -11.69 1.60
CA VAL A 58 6.19 -12.33 2.08
C VAL A 58 6.38 -13.67 1.37
N PRO A 59 7.54 -13.93 0.74
CA PRO A 59 7.75 -15.17 0.03
C PRO A 59 7.88 -16.35 1.00
N SER A 60 7.49 -17.54 0.54
CA SER A 60 7.55 -18.78 1.35
C SER A 60 8.97 -19.34 1.45
N THR A 61 9.93 -18.52 1.87
CA THR A 61 11.32 -18.90 2.03
C THR A 61 11.70 -19.05 3.51
N LYS A 62 12.88 -19.62 3.77
CA LYS A 62 13.37 -19.89 5.13
C LYS A 62 13.78 -18.64 5.89
N GLU A 63 14.06 -17.55 5.18
CA GLU A 63 14.49 -16.27 5.73
C GLU A 63 13.34 -15.56 6.44
N TYR A 64 12.09 -15.84 6.06
CA TYR A 64 10.90 -15.25 6.66
C TYR A 64 10.18 -16.23 7.60
N PRO A 65 9.54 -15.71 8.68
CA PRO A 65 8.69 -16.53 9.53
C PRO A 65 7.55 -17.18 8.76
N LYS A 66 7.28 -18.46 9.04
CA LYS A 66 6.23 -19.25 8.35
C LYS A 66 4.85 -18.62 8.45
N ASP A 67 4.55 -17.97 9.55
CA ASP A 67 3.26 -17.33 9.79
C ASP A 67 3.06 -16.06 8.94
N TRP A 68 4.11 -15.51 8.33
CA TRP A 68 4.06 -14.39 7.40
C TRP A 68 3.95 -14.79 5.93
N HIS A 69 4.22 -16.04 5.56
CA HIS A 69 4.21 -16.48 4.16
C HIS A 69 2.89 -16.14 3.43
N GLY A 70 3.01 -15.42 2.32
CA GLY A 70 1.89 -14.93 1.51
C GLY A 70 1.18 -13.69 2.05
N ILE A 71 1.57 -13.20 3.22
CA ILE A 71 0.95 -12.04 3.89
C ILE A 71 1.66 -10.78 3.47
N ASP A 72 0.88 -9.73 3.22
CA ASP A 72 1.38 -8.44 2.81
C ASP A 72 2.02 -7.70 4.00
N LEU A 73 3.35 -7.79 4.14
CA LEU A 73 4.10 -7.23 5.26
C LEU A 73 3.90 -5.72 5.37
N ALA A 74 4.12 -5.01 4.26
CA ALA A 74 3.98 -3.56 4.20
C ALA A 74 2.55 -3.11 4.57
N LYS A 75 1.52 -3.77 4.04
CA LYS A 75 0.13 -3.44 4.35
C LYS A 75 -0.21 -3.62 5.84
N THR A 76 0.38 -4.61 6.50
CA THR A 76 0.09 -4.87 7.92
C THR A 76 0.79 -3.86 8.82
N VAL A 77 2.10 -3.66 8.68
CA VAL A 77 2.88 -2.81 9.61
C VAL A 77 2.63 -1.32 9.42
N TYR A 78 2.23 -0.88 8.23
CA TYR A 78 1.82 0.51 7.96
C TYR A 78 0.31 0.74 8.17
N ASN A 79 -0.39 -0.22 8.76
CA ASN A 79 -1.78 -0.02 9.14
C ASN A 79 -1.87 0.82 10.42
N MET A 80 -2.69 1.88 10.39
CA MET A 80 -2.81 2.77 11.54
C MET A 80 -3.44 2.10 12.77
N SER A 81 -4.29 1.08 12.58
CA SER A 81 -4.81 0.27 13.69
C SER A 81 -3.72 -0.63 14.28
N TRP A 82 -2.89 -1.24 13.45
CA TRP A 82 -1.73 -2.01 13.94
C TRP A 82 -0.79 -1.12 14.74
N TRP A 83 -0.48 0.09 14.25
CA TRP A 83 0.33 1.06 14.97
C TRP A 83 -0.29 1.47 16.30
N GLN A 84 -1.60 1.78 16.34
CA GLN A 84 -2.31 2.14 17.58
C GLN A 84 -2.24 1.01 18.61
N ASN A 85 -2.42 -0.24 18.18
CA ASN A 85 -2.47 -1.41 19.07
C ASN A 85 -1.09 -1.85 19.56
N HIS A 86 -0.06 -1.73 18.72
CA HIS A 86 1.23 -2.34 18.99
C HIS A 86 2.34 -1.33 19.29
N VAL A 87 2.31 -0.12 18.74
CA VAL A 87 3.48 0.78 18.76
C VAL A 87 3.22 2.08 19.52
N ARG A 88 2.06 2.73 19.33
CA ARG A 88 1.78 4.08 19.83
C ARG A 88 2.11 4.27 21.32
N SER A 89 1.76 3.30 22.17
CA SER A 89 1.93 3.38 23.62
C SER A 89 3.21 2.71 24.15
N HIS A 90 4.12 2.26 23.28
CA HIS A 90 5.30 1.48 23.65
C HIS A 90 6.59 2.14 23.16
N PRO A 91 7.22 3.04 23.94
CA PRO A 91 8.45 3.72 23.55
C PRO A 91 9.59 2.78 23.15
N SER A 92 9.71 1.62 23.81
CA SER A 92 10.70 0.60 23.46
C SER A 92 10.53 0.05 22.04
N ARG A 93 9.28 -0.11 21.59
CA ARG A 93 8.97 -0.57 20.22
C ARG A 93 9.24 0.51 19.17
N VAL A 94 9.01 1.77 19.52
CA VAL A 94 9.43 2.90 18.66
C VAL A 94 10.96 2.91 18.51
N ALA A 95 11.70 2.78 19.61
CA ALA A 95 13.16 2.74 19.58
C ALA A 95 13.69 1.54 18.77
N GLU A 96 13.07 0.37 18.90
CA GLU A 96 13.44 -0.80 18.11
C GLU A 96 13.17 -0.61 16.62
N LEU A 97 11.98 -0.14 16.25
CA LEU A 97 11.64 0.15 14.86
C LEU A 97 12.57 1.22 14.26
N ASN A 98 12.95 2.24 15.03
CA ASN A 98 13.96 3.22 14.63
C ASN A 98 15.32 2.55 14.35
N SER A 99 15.76 1.65 15.22
CA SER A 99 17.06 0.97 15.09
C SER A 99 17.19 0.10 13.83
N ILE A 100 16.06 -0.34 13.27
CA ILE A 100 16.03 -1.12 12.01
C ILE A 100 15.64 -0.29 10.78
N GLY A 101 15.55 1.05 10.93
CA GLY A 101 15.28 1.97 9.83
C GLY A 101 13.82 1.99 9.37
N PHE A 102 12.85 1.80 10.28
CA PHE A 102 11.43 1.79 9.91
C PHE A 102 10.98 3.15 9.35
N VAL A 103 10.38 3.14 8.15
CA VAL A 103 9.97 4.35 7.43
C VAL A 103 8.59 4.83 7.92
N TRP A 104 8.55 5.68 8.95
CA TRP A 104 7.32 6.16 9.59
C TRP A 104 6.40 6.97 8.68
N GLU A 105 6.99 7.65 7.70
CA GLU A 105 6.32 8.50 6.70
C GLU A 105 5.32 7.71 5.85
N ARG A 106 5.42 6.37 5.86
CA ARG A 106 4.44 5.49 5.19
C ARG A 106 3.15 5.31 5.97
N LEU A 107 3.11 5.59 7.27
CA LEU A 107 1.87 5.56 8.06
C LEU A 107 0.90 6.65 7.59
N GLN A 108 1.43 7.84 7.30
CA GLN A 108 0.76 8.92 6.58
C GLN A 108 1.80 9.76 5.84
N PRO A 109 1.70 9.89 4.51
CA PRO A 109 2.59 10.78 3.76
C PRO A 109 2.45 12.22 4.26
N GLU A 110 3.54 12.95 4.31
CA GLU A 110 3.50 14.37 4.63
C GLU A 110 2.79 15.16 3.53
N TRP A 111 2.15 16.26 3.90
CA TRP A 111 1.49 17.15 2.94
C TRP A 111 2.41 17.54 1.79
N ASN A 112 3.65 17.94 2.09
CA ASN A 112 4.61 18.41 1.10
C ASN A 112 4.96 17.30 0.10
N LEU A 113 5.14 16.06 0.56
CA LEU A 113 5.38 14.91 -0.32
C LEU A 113 4.19 14.64 -1.24
N VAL A 114 2.96 14.73 -0.71
CA VAL A 114 1.75 14.56 -1.52
C VAL A 114 1.63 15.67 -2.56
N LEU A 115 1.85 16.93 -2.16
CA LEU A 115 1.78 18.08 -3.06
C LEU A 115 2.86 18.01 -4.14
N GLU A 116 4.11 17.70 -3.79
CA GLU A 116 5.22 17.57 -4.74
C GLU A 116 4.96 16.45 -5.76
N ALA A 117 4.47 15.29 -5.30
CA ALA A 117 4.07 14.23 -6.22
C ALA A 117 2.85 14.62 -7.07
N LEU A 118 1.91 15.39 -6.54
CA LEU A 118 0.75 15.85 -7.31
C LEU A 118 1.12 16.88 -8.39
N VAL A 119 2.05 17.80 -8.08
CA VAL A 119 2.64 18.74 -9.06
C VAL A 119 3.33 17.97 -10.18
N THR A 120 4.12 16.96 -9.83
CA THR A 120 4.80 16.09 -10.81
C THR A 120 3.80 15.28 -11.63
N TYR A 121 2.74 14.76 -11.01
CA TYR A 121 1.68 14.06 -11.74
C TYR A 121 1.00 15.00 -12.75
N SER A 122 0.59 16.18 -12.30
CA SER A 122 -0.06 17.20 -13.14
C SER A 122 0.80 17.55 -14.35
N SER A 123 2.11 17.78 -14.17
CA SER A 123 3.02 18.10 -15.28
C SER A 123 3.21 16.94 -16.27
N LEU A 124 3.15 15.69 -15.80
CA LEU A 124 3.25 14.50 -16.65
C LEU A 124 1.94 14.13 -17.36
N HIS A 125 0.83 14.74 -16.96
CA HIS A 125 -0.52 14.43 -17.42
C HIS A 125 -1.27 15.66 -17.93
N ASP A 126 -0.55 16.62 -18.52
CA ASP A 126 -1.12 17.81 -19.18
C ASP A 126 -2.06 18.65 -18.28
N GLY A 127 -1.72 18.75 -17.00
CA GLY A 127 -2.51 19.45 -16.00
C GLY A 127 -3.53 18.57 -15.27
N ASP A 128 -3.80 17.34 -15.73
CA ASP A 128 -4.77 16.45 -15.11
C ASP A 128 -4.30 15.95 -13.74
N VAL A 129 -5.18 16.07 -12.75
CA VAL A 129 -4.98 15.63 -11.36
C VAL A 129 -6.05 14.61 -10.93
N MET A 130 -6.72 13.98 -11.89
CA MET A 130 -7.58 12.80 -11.70
C MET A 130 -6.75 11.53 -11.50
N VAL A 131 -5.95 11.53 -10.42
CA VAL A 131 -5.06 10.43 -10.09
C VAL A 131 -5.86 9.14 -9.79
N PRO A 132 -5.61 8.02 -10.49
CA PRO A 132 -6.24 6.73 -10.19
C PRO A 132 -5.97 6.30 -8.74
N ASN A 133 -6.96 5.76 -8.02
CA ASN A 133 -6.83 5.39 -6.60
C ASN A 133 -5.65 4.44 -6.29
N SER A 134 -5.35 3.54 -7.22
CA SER A 134 -4.27 2.56 -7.11
C SER A 134 -2.89 3.11 -7.45
N PHE A 135 -2.79 4.33 -7.98
CA PHE A 135 -1.53 4.93 -8.42
C PHE A 135 -0.56 5.10 -7.25
N VAL A 136 0.67 4.66 -7.48
CA VAL A 136 1.81 4.78 -6.58
C VAL A 136 2.96 5.35 -7.41
N VAL A 137 3.66 6.34 -6.86
CA VAL A 137 4.83 6.92 -7.53
C VAL A 137 5.87 5.83 -7.80
N PRO A 138 6.32 5.66 -9.05
CA PRO A 138 7.28 4.61 -9.40
C PRO A 138 8.66 4.88 -8.79
N HIS A 139 9.28 3.84 -8.22
CA HIS A 139 10.67 3.89 -7.80
C HIS A 139 11.62 3.92 -9.00
N GLY A 140 12.75 4.63 -8.87
CA GLY A 140 13.80 4.64 -9.89
C GLY A 140 13.46 5.45 -11.14
N ASN A 141 12.31 6.13 -11.19
CA ASN A 141 11.94 6.99 -12.32
C ASN A 141 12.42 8.41 -12.04
N GLU A 142 13.39 8.87 -12.83
CA GLU A 142 14.03 10.18 -12.68
C GLU A 142 13.09 11.36 -12.92
N ARG A 143 11.95 11.15 -13.57
CA ARG A 143 10.90 12.17 -13.71
C ARG A 143 10.22 12.52 -12.38
N TRP A 144 10.38 11.67 -11.37
CA TRP A 144 9.82 11.86 -10.04
C TRP A 144 10.91 12.24 -9.05
N PRO A 145 10.71 13.26 -8.21
CA PRO A 145 11.61 13.54 -7.11
C PRO A 145 11.78 12.31 -6.23
N LYS A 146 13.02 11.97 -5.88
CA LYS A 146 13.35 10.74 -5.15
C LYS A 146 12.56 10.60 -3.85
N ALA A 147 12.30 11.72 -3.17
CA ALA A 147 11.54 11.77 -1.92
C ALA A 147 10.07 11.30 -2.09
N THR A 148 9.52 11.43 -3.30
CA THR A 148 8.13 11.04 -3.58
C THR A 148 7.99 9.56 -3.98
N TRP A 149 9.10 8.84 -4.21
CA TRP A 149 9.05 7.46 -4.66
C TRP A 149 8.31 6.55 -3.67
N GLY A 150 7.37 5.75 -4.20
CA GLY A 150 6.53 4.88 -3.39
C GLY A 150 5.37 5.57 -2.68
N VAL A 151 5.21 6.90 -2.80
CA VAL A 151 4.05 7.60 -2.25
C VAL A 151 2.78 7.08 -2.92
N PRO A 152 1.77 6.62 -2.14
CA PRO A 152 0.50 6.14 -2.67
C PRO A 152 -0.41 7.31 -3.09
N LEU A 153 0.05 8.14 -4.03
CA LEU A 153 -0.56 9.43 -4.39
C LEU A 153 -2.06 9.29 -4.70
N GLY A 154 -2.46 8.26 -5.45
CA GLY A 154 -3.88 8.02 -5.75
C GLY A 154 -4.77 7.82 -4.51
N ASN A 155 -4.22 7.16 -3.48
CA ASN A 155 -4.93 6.97 -2.22
C ASN A 155 -4.96 8.25 -1.39
N CYS A 156 -3.87 9.03 -1.40
CA CYS A 156 -3.81 10.33 -0.74
C CYS A 156 -4.85 11.30 -1.33
N VAL A 157 -4.87 11.45 -2.66
CA VAL A 157 -5.83 12.29 -3.40
C VAL A 157 -7.26 11.85 -3.11
N HIS A 158 -7.55 10.54 -3.16
CA HIS A 158 -8.86 10.03 -2.81
C HIS A 158 -9.26 10.39 -1.37
N ARG A 159 -8.37 10.19 -0.38
CA ARG A 159 -8.63 10.53 1.03
C ARG A 159 -8.80 12.04 1.25
N ILE A 160 -8.07 12.87 0.54
CA ILE A 160 -8.27 14.33 0.54
C ILE A 160 -9.71 14.64 0.12
N ARG A 161 -10.20 14.06 -0.99
CA ARG A 161 -11.59 14.25 -1.47
C ARG A 161 -12.64 13.78 -0.47
N ILE A 162 -12.53 12.52 -0.01
CA ILE A 162 -13.63 11.89 0.75
C ILE A 162 -13.57 12.13 2.26
N ARG A 163 -12.41 12.49 2.81
CA ARG A 163 -12.19 12.61 4.27
C ARG A 163 -11.67 13.98 4.68
N ASN A 164 -11.34 14.86 3.74
CA ASN A 164 -10.67 16.12 4.00
C ASN A 164 -9.36 15.92 4.79
N ASP A 165 -8.63 14.85 4.46
CA ASP A 165 -7.29 14.65 5.02
C ASP A 165 -6.40 15.85 4.67
N PHE A 166 -5.54 16.27 5.61
CA PHE A 166 -4.73 17.51 5.56
C PHE A 166 -5.51 18.84 5.56
N LEU A 167 -6.82 18.84 5.38
CA LEU A 167 -7.67 20.04 5.25
C LEU A 167 -8.48 20.32 6.52
N ARG A 168 -7.95 19.94 7.69
CA ARG A 168 -8.55 20.20 9.00
C ARG A 168 -7.56 21.00 9.86
N GLY A 169 -8.05 21.99 10.59
CA GLY A 169 -7.25 22.72 11.59
C GLY A 169 -6.83 24.15 11.22
N GLY A 170 -7.79 25.02 10.86
CA GLY A 170 -7.56 26.47 10.75
C GLY A 170 -6.77 26.91 9.52
N GLU A 171 -5.94 27.94 9.66
CA GLU A 171 -5.26 28.66 8.56
C GLU A 171 -4.44 27.75 7.63
N THR A 172 -3.74 26.76 8.17
CA THR A 172 -2.96 25.79 7.38
C THR A 172 -3.84 24.99 6.42
N ALA A 173 -5.07 24.65 6.82
CA ALA A 173 -6.00 23.92 5.95
C ALA A 173 -6.45 24.76 4.76
N SER A 174 -6.70 26.06 4.97
CA SER A 174 -7.07 27.00 3.90
C SER A 174 -5.94 27.16 2.88
N SER A 175 -4.71 27.31 3.34
CA SER A 175 -3.53 27.37 2.46
C SER A 175 -3.37 26.10 1.62
N ARG A 176 -3.52 24.92 2.24
CA ARG A 176 -3.47 23.62 1.54
C ARG A 176 -4.57 23.46 0.50
N ARG A 177 -5.78 23.95 0.81
CA ARG A 177 -6.89 23.95 -0.16
C ARG A 177 -6.56 24.85 -1.35
N ALA A 178 -6.09 26.06 -1.11
CA ALA A 178 -5.68 26.98 -2.18
C ALA A 178 -4.56 26.40 -3.06
N GLN A 179 -3.60 25.68 -2.48
CA GLN A 179 -2.56 24.97 -3.24
C GLN A 179 -3.15 23.91 -4.18
N LEU A 180 -4.17 23.15 -3.74
CA LEU A 180 -4.86 22.18 -4.59
C LEU A 180 -5.70 22.85 -5.67
N ASP A 181 -6.43 23.91 -5.31
CA ASP A 181 -7.23 24.68 -6.26
C ASP A 181 -6.34 25.27 -7.37
N GLY A 182 -5.15 25.77 -7.03
CA GLY A 182 -4.16 26.25 -7.99
C GLY A 182 -3.62 25.17 -8.95
N LEU A 183 -3.73 23.89 -8.60
CA LEU A 183 -3.39 22.76 -9.47
C LEU A 183 -4.59 22.25 -10.29
N GLY A 184 -5.76 22.88 -10.19
CA GLY A 184 -6.98 22.43 -10.85
C GLY A 184 -7.60 21.19 -10.19
N PHE A 185 -7.42 21.03 -8.88
CA PHE A 185 -7.91 19.84 -8.17
C PHE A 185 -9.43 19.67 -8.27
N VAL A 186 -9.84 18.53 -8.85
CA VAL A 186 -11.24 18.14 -8.93
C VAL A 186 -11.68 17.57 -7.57
N TRP A 187 -12.60 18.27 -6.91
CA TRP A 187 -13.13 17.89 -5.59
C TRP A 187 -14.21 16.82 -5.67
N ASP A 188 -15.16 17.02 -6.60
CA ASP A 188 -16.32 16.16 -6.76
C ASP A 188 -16.15 15.27 -8.00
N VAL A 189 -16.10 13.97 -7.76
CA VAL A 189 -16.07 12.94 -8.79
C VAL A 189 -17.36 12.14 -8.64
N ASN A 190 -18.39 12.54 -9.39
CA ASN A 190 -19.70 11.87 -9.41
C ASN A 190 -19.59 10.39 -9.82
#